data_AF-A0A419YD85-F1
#
_entry.id   AF-A0A419YD85-F1
#
_cell.length_a   1.000
_cell.length_b   1.000
_cell.length_c   1.000
_cell.angle_alpha   90.00
_cell.angle_beta   90.00
_cell.angle_gamma   90.00
#
_symmetry.space_group_name_H-M   'P 1'
#
loop_
_entity.id
_entity.type
_entity.pdbx_description
1 polymer ?
#
loop_
_entity_poly.entity_id
_entity_poly.type
_entity_poly.pdbx_seq_one_letter_code
_entity_poly.pdbx_strand_id
1 'polypeptide(L)'
;MAADLPMGVLGPGGEEETWRLLFDALSRLRPQIEPLGFQLLCNGARIDAYPSGMSRDMGGGRTLYVLTPGRTPRQRVAVFDRAAPSSVGTVAAQPAFYESWLAGPEERPLTDRARNALTELWLRLRTR
;
A
#
# COMPACT_ATOMS: atom_id res chain seq x y z
N MET A 1 1.74 -10.15 -25.37
CA MET A 1 0.94 -9.16 -24.62
C MET A 1 -0.30 -9.88 -24.13
N ALA A 2 -0.30 -10.37 -22.89
CA ALA A 2 -1.51 -10.95 -22.32
C ALA A 2 -2.46 -9.78 -22.00
N ALA A 3 -3.64 -9.76 -22.64
CA ALA A 3 -4.67 -8.80 -22.32
C ALA A 3 -5.01 -8.95 -20.83
N ASP A 4 -4.91 -7.84 -20.09
CA ASP A 4 -5.25 -7.73 -18.68
C ASP A 4 -6.78 -7.83 -18.57
N LEU A 5 -7.30 -9.06 -18.68
CA LEU A 5 -8.73 -9.31 -18.60
C LEU A 5 -9.14 -9.12 -17.14
N PRO A 6 -10.02 -8.16 -16.84
CA PRO A 6 -10.50 -7.97 -15.48
C PRO A 6 -11.27 -9.22 -15.03
N MET A 7 -11.16 -9.56 -13.76
CA MET A 7 -11.81 -10.76 -13.21
C MET A 7 -13.31 -10.47 -13.08
N GLY A 8 -14.15 -11.21 -13.82
CA GLY A 8 -15.60 -11.15 -13.67
C GLY A 8 -16.04 -11.92 -12.43
N VAL A 9 -16.91 -11.31 -11.62
CA VAL A 9 -17.55 -11.91 -10.46
C VAL A 9 -19.03 -12.03 -10.73
N LEU A 10 -19.59 -13.22 -10.49
CA LEU A 10 -21.03 -13.42 -10.51
C LEU A 10 -21.57 -13.31 -9.08
N GLY A 11 -22.40 -12.32 -8.83
CA GLY A 11 -23.07 -12.14 -7.56
C GLY A 11 -24.23 -13.12 -7.35
N PRO A 12 -24.74 -13.22 -6.11
CA PRO A 12 -25.80 -14.18 -5.76
C PRO A 12 -27.12 -13.98 -6.51
N GLY A 13 -27.39 -12.79 -7.07
CA GLY A 13 -28.55 -12.51 -7.92
C GLY A 13 -28.31 -12.71 -9.42
N GLY A 14 -27.12 -13.18 -9.82
CA GLY A 14 -26.72 -13.31 -11.22
C GLY A 14 -26.16 -12.04 -11.83
N GLU A 15 -25.96 -10.98 -11.04
CA GLU A 15 -25.25 -9.77 -11.47
C GLU A 15 -23.78 -10.06 -11.77
N GLU A 16 -23.30 -9.63 -12.94
CA GLU A 16 -21.88 -9.68 -13.27
C GLU A 16 -21.22 -8.37 -12.86
N GLU A 17 -20.23 -8.45 -11.97
CA GLU A 17 -19.36 -7.34 -11.60
C GLU A 17 -17.95 -7.55 -12.14
N THR A 18 -17.40 -6.52 -12.77
CA THR A 18 -16.03 -6.57 -13.30
C THR A 18 -15.05 -6.05 -12.26
N TRP A 19 -14.32 -6.97 -11.63
CA TRP A 19 -13.31 -6.65 -10.62
C TRP A 19 -11.98 -6.47 -11.35
N ARG A 20 -11.63 -5.21 -11.58
CA ARG A 20 -10.51 -4.84 -12.45
C ARG A 20 -9.15 -5.29 -11.92
N LEU A 21 -9.02 -5.53 -10.61
CA LEU A 21 -7.74 -5.74 -9.94
C LEU A 21 -7.82 -6.88 -8.91
N LEU A 22 -6.81 -7.76 -8.89
CA LEU A 22 -6.75 -8.88 -7.94
C LEU A 22 -6.68 -8.41 -6.47
N PHE A 23 -6.01 -7.29 -6.22
CA PHE A 23 -5.95 -6.69 -4.88
C PHE A 23 -7.34 -6.17 -4.42
N ASP A 24 -8.08 -5.50 -5.30
CA ASP A 24 -9.43 -5.02 -4.99
C ASP A 24 -10.36 -6.20 -4.73
N ALA A 25 -10.17 -7.29 -5.49
CA ALA A 25 -10.90 -8.51 -5.29
C ALA A 25 -10.71 -9.10 -3.90
N LEU A 26 -9.44 -9.23 -3.50
CA LEU A 26 -9.09 -9.68 -2.18
C LEU A 26 -9.66 -8.76 -1.10
N SER A 27 -9.58 -7.44 -1.31
CA SER A 27 -10.07 -6.44 -0.35
C SER A 27 -11.59 -6.49 -0.14
N ARG A 28 -12.36 -6.96 -1.13
CA ARG A 28 -13.81 -7.19 -1.03
C ARG A 28 -14.17 -8.57 -0.47
N LEU A 29 -13.32 -9.58 -0.66
CA LEU A 29 -13.50 -10.91 -0.10
C LEU A 29 -13.22 -10.92 1.41
N ARG A 30 -12.14 -10.25 1.84
CA ARG A 30 -11.66 -10.27 3.23
C ARG A 30 -12.72 -9.88 4.27
N PRO A 31 -13.56 -8.85 4.09
CA PRO A 31 -14.62 -8.50 5.03
C PRO A 31 -15.67 -9.61 5.23
N GLN A 32 -15.78 -10.56 4.31
CA GLN A 32 -16.72 -11.68 4.40
C GLN A 32 -16.15 -12.86 5.19
N ILE A 33 -14.83 -13.05 5.15
CA ILE A 33 -14.15 -14.21 5.77
C ILE A 33 -13.44 -13.88 7.08
N GLU A 34 -12.96 -12.64 7.27
CA GLU A 34 -12.31 -12.21 8.52
C GLU A 34 -13.24 -12.33 9.75
N PRO A 35 -14.54 -11.98 9.69
CA PRO A 35 -15.47 -12.18 10.80
C PRO A 35 -15.71 -13.65 11.17
N LEU A 36 -15.42 -14.58 10.26
CA LEU A 36 -15.51 -16.02 10.50
C LEU A 36 -14.25 -16.58 11.19
N GLY A 37 -13.28 -15.71 11.53
CA GLY A 37 -12.02 -16.09 12.19
C GLY A 37 -10.90 -16.49 11.22
N PHE A 38 -11.09 -16.33 9.91
CA PHE A 38 -10.04 -16.58 8.92
C PHE A 38 -9.17 -15.35 8.69
N GLN A 39 -7.86 -15.52 8.69
CA GLN A 39 -6.91 -14.50 8.26
C GLN A 39 -6.09 -15.02 7.08
N LEU A 40 -6.08 -14.27 5.98
CA LEU A 40 -5.31 -14.64 4.80
C LEU A 40 -3.83 -14.36 5.02
N LEU A 41 -2.99 -15.37 4.81
CA LEU A 41 -1.53 -15.27 4.91
C LEU A 41 -0.88 -14.99 3.56
N CYS A 42 -1.37 -13.98 2.84
CA CYS A 42 -0.80 -13.54 1.57
C CYS A 42 -0.41 -12.06 1.62
N ASN A 43 0.44 -11.61 0.71
CA ASN A 43 0.92 -10.22 0.69
C ASN A 43 -0.22 -9.20 0.50
N GLY A 44 -1.32 -9.57 -0.14
CA GLY A 44 -2.52 -8.74 -0.23
C GLY A 44 -3.21 -8.45 1.10
N ALA A 45 -2.92 -9.23 2.15
CA ALA A 45 -3.41 -8.98 3.51
C ALA A 45 -2.39 -8.27 4.41
N ARG A 46 -1.20 -7.94 3.91
CA ARG A 46 -0.17 -7.23 4.68
C ARG A 46 -0.56 -5.79 4.97
N ILE A 47 -0.36 -5.35 6.21
CA ILE A 47 -0.62 -3.96 6.62
C ILE A 47 0.30 -3.01 5.85
N ASP A 48 1.56 -3.41 5.66
CA ASP A 48 2.62 -2.64 5.04
C ASP A 48 2.72 -2.84 3.52
N ALA A 49 1.70 -3.37 2.84
CA ALA A 49 1.72 -3.57 1.40
C ALA A 49 0.50 -2.97 0.70
N TYR A 50 0.74 -2.20 -0.37
CA TYR A 50 -0.32 -1.55 -1.14
C TYR A 50 0.05 -1.41 -2.63
N PRO A 51 -0.90 -1.45 -3.56
CA PRO A 51 -0.61 -1.19 -4.96
C PRO A 51 -0.41 0.31 -5.20
N SER A 52 0.51 0.67 -6.10
CA SER A 52 0.63 2.05 -6.59
C SER A 52 -0.48 2.35 -7.59
N GLY A 53 -0.81 3.64 -7.82
CA GLY A 53 -1.77 4.04 -8.85
C GLY A 53 -1.41 3.48 -10.24
N MET A 54 -0.14 3.61 -10.63
CA MET A 54 0.36 3.02 -11.88
C MET A 54 0.26 1.49 -11.93
N SER A 55 0.48 0.80 -10.81
CA SER A 55 0.35 -0.67 -10.75
C SER A 55 -1.10 -1.14 -10.79
N ARG A 56 -2.04 -0.31 -10.37
CA ARG A 56 -3.47 -0.54 -10.57
C ARG A 56 -3.81 -0.41 -12.06
N ASP A 57 -3.33 0.63 -12.71
CA ASP A 57 -3.73 0.93 -14.09
C ASP A 57 -3.06 0.04 -15.16
N MET A 58 -1.84 -0.46 -14.91
CA MET A 58 -1.04 -1.16 -15.92
C MET A 58 -0.70 -2.63 -15.60
N GLY A 59 -1.02 -3.12 -14.40
CA GLY A 59 -0.51 -4.40 -13.90
C GLY A 59 -1.57 -5.33 -13.29
N GLY A 60 -2.86 -5.11 -13.58
CA GLY A 60 -3.98 -5.92 -13.09
C GLY A 60 -4.07 -6.03 -11.56
N GLY A 61 -3.38 -5.15 -10.83
CA GLY A 61 -3.24 -5.23 -9.38
C GLY A 61 -2.56 -6.51 -8.90
N ARG A 62 -1.67 -7.13 -9.69
CA ARG A 62 -0.96 -8.38 -9.33
C ARG A 62 0.23 -8.18 -8.40
N THR A 63 0.77 -6.96 -8.37
CA THR A 63 1.97 -6.57 -7.63
C THR A 63 1.66 -5.49 -6.61
N LEU A 64 2.27 -5.59 -5.44
CA LEU A 64 2.19 -4.63 -4.34
C LEU A 64 3.58 -4.10 -4.02
N TYR A 65 3.63 -2.93 -3.41
CA TYR A 65 4.85 -2.37 -2.86
C TYR A 65 4.84 -2.51 -1.34
N VAL A 66 5.96 -2.98 -0.77
CA VAL A 66 6.17 -2.95 0.67
C VAL A 66 6.55 -1.52 1.07
N LEU A 67 5.77 -0.97 1.97
CA LEU A 67 5.80 0.42 2.41
C LEU A 67 6.59 0.53 3.71
N THR A 68 7.45 1.53 3.77
CA THR A 68 8.20 1.86 4.97
C THR A 68 8.05 3.36 5.22
N PRO A 69 7.61 3.80 6.42
CA PRO A 69 7.44 5.21 6.73
C PRO A 69 8.69 6.04 6.40
N GLY A 70 8.49 7.19 5.75
CA GLY A 70 9.57 8.10 5.38
C GLY A 70 10.54 7.55 4.30
N ARG A 71 10.19 6.46 3.62
CA ARG A 71 11.00 5.84 2.56
C ARG A 71 10.19 5.64 1.29
N THR A 72 10.84 5.86 0.15
CA THR A 72 10.30 5.45 -1.15
C THR A 72 10.23 3.92 -1.21
N PRO A 73 9.11 3.32 -1.65
CA PRO A 73 8.97 1.88 -1.72
C PRO A 73 9.89 1.32 -2.81
N ARG A 74 10.69 0.31 -2.48
CA ARG A 74 11.61 -0.34 -3.43
C ARG A 74 11.30 -1.82 -3.64
N GLN A 75 10.73 -2.46 -2.63
CA GLN A 75 10.40 -3.87 -2.67
C GLN A 75 9.01 -4.08 -3.26
N ARG A 76 8.93 -4.99 -4.24
CA ARG A 76 7.69 -5.43 -4.87
C ARG A 76 7.42 -6.88 -4.48
N VAL A 77 6.15 -7.22 -4.28
CA VAL A 77 5.69 -8.56 -3.92
C VAL A 77 4.42 -8.90 -4.70
N ALA A 78 4.19 -10.17 -5.04
CA ALA A 78 2.94 -10.57 -5.69
C ALA A 78 1.81 -10.72 -4.65
N VAL A 79 0.58 -10.35 -5.02
CA VAL A 79 -0.58 -10.30 -4.12
C VAL A 79 -0.83 -11.62 -3.38
N PHE A 80 -0.74 -12.75 -4.10
CA PHE A 80 -1.08 -14.07 -3.55
C PHE A 80 0.12 -14.84 -2.98
N ASP A 81 1.34 -14.32 -3.10
CA ASP A 81 2.50 -14.92 -2.45
C ASP A 81 2.32 -14.90 -0.92
N ARG A 82 2.86 -15.93 -0.26
CA ARG A 82 2.72 -16.12 1.19
C ARG A 82 3.35 -14.95 1.96
N ALA A 83 2.64 -14.49 2.99
CA ALA A 83 3.12 -13.51 3.96
C ALA A 83 3.33 -14.15 5.34
N ALA A 84 4.16 -13.51 6.17
CA ALA A 84 4.32 -13.92 7.56
C ALA A 84 3.07 -13.55 8.37
N PRO A 85 2.60 -14.40 9.32
CA PRO A 85 1.46 -14.07 10.18
C PRO A 85 1.60 -12.73 10.92
N SER A 86 2.83 -12.36 11.32
CA SER A 86 3.11 -11.08 11.99
C SER A 86 3.00 -9.84 11.09
N SER A 87 2.88 -10.01 9.77
CA SER A 87 2.83 -8.91 8.80
C SER A 87 1.42 -8.61 8.28
N VAL A 88 0.48 -9.54 8.49
CA VAL A 88 -0.90 -9.40 8.01
C VAL A 88 -1.77 -8.68 9.05
N GLY A 89 -2.79 -7.97 8.58
CA GLY A 89 -3.71 -7.22 9.44
C GLY A 89 -5.14 -7.30 8.98
N THR A 90 -5.97 -6.43 9.54
CA THR A 90 -7.39 -6.32 9.15
C THR A 90 -7.55 -5.54 7.86
N VAL A 91 -8.71 -5.65 7.22
CA VAL A 91 -9.04 -4.85 6.02
C VAL A 91 -8.99 -3.36 6.32
N ALA A 92 -9.32 -2.93 7.53
CA ALA A 92 -9.29 -1.52 7.92
C ALA A 92 -7.86 -1.00 8.23
N ALA A 93 -6.98 -1.86 8.76
CA ALA A 93 -5.62 -1.44 9.14
C ALA A 93 -4.73 -1.12 7.93
N GLN A 94 -4.91 -1.84 6.82
CA GLN A 94 -4.12 -1.67 5.60
C GLN A 94 -4.31 -0.29 4.92
N PRO A 95 -5.53 0.20 4.64
CA PRO A 95 -5.72 1.55 4.09
C PRO A 95 -5.31 2.64 5.08
N ALA A 96 -5.56 2.47 6.39
CA ALA A 96 -5.12 3.43 7.40
C ALA A 96 -3.58 3.57 7.43
N PHE A 97 -2.85 2.46 7.31
CA PHE A 97 -1.40 2.49 7.19
C PHE A 97 -0.95 3.18 5.89
N TYR A 98 -1.61 2.89 4.77
CA TYR A 98 -1.30 3.53 3.48
C TYR A 98 -1.52 5.05 3.52
N GLU A 99 -2.62 5.52 4.12
CA GLU A 99 -2.92 6.95 4.29
C GLU A 99 -1.88 7.63 5.19
N SER A 100 -1.50 7.00 6.30
CA SER A 100 -0.42 7.48 7.17
C SER A 100 0.91 7.55 6.42
N TRP A 101 1.22 6.54 5.61
CA TRP A 101 2.43 6.52 4.78
C TRP A 101 2.44 7.65 3.74
N LEU A 102 1.29 7.95 3.12
CA LEU A 102 1.14 9.06 2.16
C LEU A 102 1.32 10.44 2.81
N ALA A 103 0.76 10.64 4.01
CA ALA A 103 0.96 11.88 4.76
C ALA A 103 2.46 12.12 5.05
N GLY A 104 3.21 11.03 5.21
CA GLY A 104 4.62 11.05 5.59
C GLY A 104 4.77 11.28 7.10
N PRO A 105 6.01 11.34 7.61
CA PRO A 105 6.24 11.57 9.03
C PRO A 105 5.76 12.97 9.42
N GLU A 106 5.05 13.07 10.56
CA GLU A 106 4.61 14.34 11.17
C GLU A 106 5.81 15.26 11.45
N GLU A 107 6.92 14.66 11.91
CA GLU A 107 8.24 15.31 11.97
C GLU A 107 9.05 14.97 10.73
N ARG A 108 9.04 15.86 9.72
CA ARG A 108 10.00 15.77 8.62
C ARG A 108 11.37 16.26 9.12
N PRO A 109 12.39 15.40 9.24
CA PRO A 109 13.74 15.90 9.47
C PRO A 109 14.11 16.84 8.32
N LEU A 110 14.71 17.98 8.66
CA LEU A 110 15.19 18.94 7.68
C LEU A 110 16.07 18.20 6.66
N THR A 111 15.78 18.41 5.38
CA THR A 111 16.65 17.96 4.29
C THR A 111 18.04 18.53 4.51
N ASP A 112 19.09 17.85 4.03
CA ASP A 112 20.46 18.34 4.16
C ASP A 112 20.61 19.76 3.59
N ARG A 113 19.88 20.05 2.51
CA ARG A 113 19.82 21.39 1.91
C ARG A 113 19.19 22.41 2.85
N ALA A 114 18.07 22.10 3.51
CA ALA A 114 17.41 22.99 4.46
C ALA A 114 18.25 23.18 5.73
N ARG A 115 18.88 22.11 6.21
CA ARG A 115 19.79 22.13 7.36
C ARG A 115 21.00 23.03 7.09
N ASN A 116 21.65 22.86 5.94
CA ASN A 116 22.80 23.67 5.55
C ASN A 116 22.42 25.15 5.36
N ALA A 117 21.26 25.44 4.76
CA ALA A 117 20.77 26.81 4.63
C ALA A 117 20.52 27.49 5.99
N LEU A 118 19.98 26.75 6.96
CA LEU A 118 19.78 27.26 8.32
C LEU A 118 21.10 27.47 9.07
N THR A 119 22.07 26.57 8.89
CA THR A 119 23.43 26.74 9.43
C THR A 119 24.09 28.00 8.86
N GLU A 120 24.01 28.22 7.56
CA GLU A 120 24.53 29.42 6.88
C GLU A 120 23.84 30.70 7.37
N LEU A 121 22.50 30.67 7.51
CA LEU A 121 21.74 31.79 8.04
C LEU A 121 22.16 32.13 9.48
N TRP A 122 22.31 31.11 10.33
CA TRP A 122 22.73 31.28 11.72
C TRP A 122 24.14 31.86 11.83
N LEU A 123 25.09 31.37 11.01
CA LEU A 123 26.45 31.91 10.96
C LEU A 123 26.45 33.40 10.59
N ARG A 124 25.66 33.79 9.58
CA ARG A 124 25.54 35.19 9.13
C ARG A 124 24.94 36.11 10.18
N LEU A 125 23.97 35.61 10.96
CA LEU A 125 23.31 36.38 12.02
C LEU A 125 24.18 36.51 13.27
N ARG A 126 25.11 35.59 13.52
CA ARG A 126 26.03 35.62 14.67
C ARG A 126 27.28 36.48 14.42
N THR A 127 27.65 36.72 13.17
CA THR A 127 28.79 37.57 12.78
C THR A 127 28.44 39.04 12.56
N ARG A 128 27.25 39.48 12.98
CA ARG A 128 26.83 40.89 13.09
C ARG A 128 26.68 41.26 14.55
#